data_AF-A0A1G5T344-F1
#
_entry.id   AF-A0A1G5T344-F1
#
_cell.length_a   1.000
_cell.length_b   1.000
_cell.length_c   1.000
_cell.angle_alpha   90.00
_cell.angle_beta   90.00
_cell.angle_gamma   90.00
#
_symmetry.space_group_name_H-M   'P 1'
#
loop_
_entity.id
_entity.type
_entity.pdbx_description
1 polymer ?
#
loop_
_entity_poly.entity_id
_entity_poly.type
_entity_poly.pdbx_seq_one_letter_code
_entity_poly.pdbx_strand_id
1 'polypeptide(L)'
;MTKCQSPRAPERGRQSDLARFLRRSVAVSLSAAALAGCATLAQPGPGGRLKGKLIVQWVGENRFAYLPDPKDPLTFVTTDNRAIIPQPMYTDGGSIPPILQPIPGFSPWGYGPAYIVHDWLFEQHRCGYPDADQISFDDSARILGEVIDTLMREGMVPQNPQARGLIEAGVRTSFARRLWDAAPTGTNCQTPAVAGLRKAAPEGPTVVQIDFSRPRRFR
;
A
#
# COMPACT_ATOMS: atom_id res chain seq x y z
N MET A 1 90.11 3.70 12.23
CA MET A 1 89.52 2.37 12.53
C MET A 1 88.90 2.39 13.91
N THR A 2 87.56 2.25 13.95
CA THR A 2 86.71 1.65 15.02
C THR A 2 86.52 2.35 16.39
N LYS A 3 85.25 2.26 16.87
CA LYS A 3 84.62 2.59 18.17
C LYS A 3 84.12 4.05 18.33
N CYS A 4 82.94 4.34 18.89
CA CYS A 4 81.93 3.59 19.66
C CYS A 4 80.55 4.29 19.55
N GLN A 5 79.46 3.51 19.54
CA GLN A 5 78.09 3.98 19.83
C GLN A 5 77.77 3.83 21.33
N SER A 6 76.95 4.74 21.88
CA SER A 6 75.97 4.52 22.98
C SER A 6 75.22 5.84 23.29
N PRO A 7 74.05 5.89 23.97
CA PRO A 7 72.81 5.09 23.87
C PRO A 7 71.53 5.96 23.69
N ARG A 8 70.41 5.31 23.36
CA ARG A 8 69.03 5.86 23.42
C ARG A 8 68.44 5.79 24.84
N ALA A 9 67.48 6.67 25.13
CA ALA A 9 66.29 6.41 25.97
C ALA A 9 65.18 7.45 25.68
N PRO A 10 63.91 7.25 26.07
CA PRO A 10 63.01 6.13 25.74
C PRO A 10 61.63 6.57 25.20
N GLU A 11 60.95 5.68 24.47
CA GLU A 11 59.55 5.81 24.02
C GLU A 11 58.55 5.84 25.20
N ARG A 12 57.81 6.94 25.33
CA ARG A 12 56.69 7.09 26.27
C ARG A 12 55.47 7.64 25.51
N GLY A 13 54.89 6.86 24.61
CA GLY A 13 53.76 7.32 23.77
C GLY A 13 52.69 6.29 23.43
N ARG A 14 52.92 4.99 23.62
CA ARG A 14 52.10 3.96 22.96
C ARG A 14 50.93 3.39 23.75
N GLN A 15 50.86 3.63 25.07
CA GLN A 15 49.86 2.99 25.94
C GLN A 15 48.52 3.75 26.06
N SER A 16 48.47 5.06 25.76
CA SER A 16 47.29 5.90 25.98
C SER A 16 46.25 5.88 24.84
N ASP A 17 46.63 5.34 23.68
CA ASP A 17 45.78 5.37 22.49
C ASP A 17 44.91 4.11 22.35
N LEU A 18 45.42 2.94 22.71
CA LEU A 18 44.67 1.68 22.70
C LEU A 18 43.42 1.72 23.59
N ALA A 19 43.53 2.30 24.79
CA ALA A 19 42.40 2.43 25.72
C ALA A 19 41.32 3.41 25.23
N ARG A 20 41.70 4.43 24.45
CA ARG A 20 40.76 5.39 23.83
C ARG A 20 40.05 4.81 22.61
N PHE A 21 40.75 4.00 21.81
CA PHE A 21 40.15 3.28 20.67
C PHE A 21 39.12 2.23 21.14
N LEU A 22 39.45 1.44 22.17
CA LEU A 22 38.55 0.41 22.70
C LEU A 22 37.25 1.01 23.28
N ARG A 23 37.32 2.16 23.97
CA ARG A 23 36.14 2.84 24.53
C ARG A 23 35.22 3.44 23.46
N ARG A 24 35.77 3.93 22.34
CA ARG A 24 34.98 4.46 21.22
C ARG A 24 34.29 3.34 20.42
N SER A 25 34.96 2.21 20.23
CA SER A 25 34.39 1.07 19.48
C SER A 25 33.20 0.44 20.19
N VAL A 26 33.23 0.31 21.53
CA VAL A 26 32.11 -0.28 22.30
C VAL A 26 30.87 0.62 22.27
N ALA A 27 31.03 1.94 22.31
CA ALA A 27 29.91 2.89 22.27
C ALA A 27 29.18 2.93 20.91
N VAL A 28 29.92 2.73 19.81
CA VAL A 28 29.34 2.67 18.45
C VAL A 28 28.59 1.36 18.24
N SER A 29 29.10 0.23 18.75
CA SER A 29 28.42 -1.07 18.63
C SER A 29 27.13 -1.16 19.46
N LEU A 30 27.06 -0.51 20.62
CA LEU A 30 25.84 -0.50 21.43
C LEU A 30 24.69 0.33 20.81
N SER A 31 25.02 1.36 20.03
CA SER A 31 24.02 2.24 19.39
C SER A 31 23.38 1.59 18.15
N ALA A 32 24.10 0.71 17.45
CA ALA A 32 23.58 -0.02 16.29
C ALA A 32 22.59 -1.14 16.66
N ALA A 33 22.74 -1.73 17.86
CA ALA A 33 21.84 -2.79 18.33
C ALA A 33 20.46 -2.28 18.77
N ALA A 34 20.33 -1.00 19.12
CA ALA A 34 19.07 -0.40 19.57
C ALA A 34 18.07 -0.09 18.44
N LEU A 35 18.51 -0.15 17.17
CA LEU A 35 17.66 0.03 15.98
C LEU A 35 17.15 -1.30 15.40
N ALA A 36 17.50 -2.45 16.00
CA ALA A 36 16.82 -3.70 15.76
C ALA A 36 15.45 -3.69 16.47
N GLY A 37 14.58 -2.75 16.06
CA GLY A 37 13.17 -2.82 16.40
C GLY A 37 12.65 -4.19 16.00
N CYS A 38 11.88 -4.83 16.87
CA CYS A 38 11.19 -6.07 16.57
C CYS A 38 10.23 -5.82 15.39
N ALA A 39 10.73 -5.94 14.17
CA ALA A 39 9.90 -6.01 12.98
C ALA A 39 9.26 -7.41 13.02
N THR A 40 8.17 -7.54 13.76
CA THR A 40 7.28 -8.70 13.60
C THR A 40 6.90 -8.74 12.14
N LEU A 41 7.36 -9.76 11.42
CA LEU A 41 6.95 -10.00 10.04
C LEU A 41 5.42 -10.05 10.05
N ALA A 42 4.79 -9.07 9.40
CA ALA A 42 3.35 -9.09 9.20
C ALA A 42 3.00 -10.48 8.65
N GLN A 43 2.00 -11.12 9.23
CA GLN A 43 1.43 -12.34 8.68
C GLN A 43 0.18 -11.95 7.89
N PRO A 44 -0.08 -12.55 6.73
CA PRO A 44 -1.35 -12.34 6.04
C PRO A 44 -2.52 -12.67 6.96
N GLY A 45 -3.50 -11.76 7.03
CA GLY A 45 -4.74 -11.99 7.74
C GLY A 45 -5.61 -13.06 7.07
N PRO A 46 -6.74 -13.46 7.68
CA PRO A 46 -7.66 -14.44 7.09
C PRO A 46 -8.25 -13.99 5.74
N GLY A 47 -8.27 -12.68 5.48
CA GLY A 47 -8.91 -12.07 4.31
C GLY A 47 -10.43 -12.25 4.32
N GLY A 48 -11.10 -11.59 3.38
CA GLY A 48 -12.53 -11.72 3.13
C GLY A 48 -12.84 -12.63 1.94
N ARG A 49 -13.89 -12.28 1.19
CA ARG A 49 -14.27 -12.93 -0.07
C ARG A 49 -14.42 -11.88 -1.15
N LEU A 50 -13.72 -12.06 -2.27
CA LEU A 50 -13.81 -11.18 -3.43
C LEU A 50 -14.57 -11.89 -4.56
N LYS A 51 -15.49 -11.19 -5.23
CA LYS A 51 -16.23 -11.73 -6.37
C LYS A 51 -16.55 -10.63 -7.40
N GLY A 52 -17.03 -11.07 -8.56
CA GLY A 52 -17.49 -10.21 -9.64
C GLY A 52 -16.40 -9.81 -10.60
N LYS A 53 -16.56 -8.65 -11.23
CA LYS A 53 -15.60 -8.11 -12.20
C LYS A 53 -15.12 -6.73 -11.82
N LEU A 54 -13.81 -6.54 -11.99
CA LEU A 54 -13.18 -5.23 -11.99
C LEU A 54 -13.09 -4.74 -13.44
N ILE A 55 -13.76 -3.63 -13.75
CA ILE A 55 -13.67 -2.95 -15.04
C ILE A 55 -13.22 -1.51 -14.77
N VAL A 56 -12.09 -1.14 -15.36
CA VAL A 56 -11.51 0.18 -15.23
C VAL A 56 -11.23 0.74 -16.63
N GLN A 57 -11.67 1.96 -16.87
CA GLN A 57 -11.44 2.69 -18.11
C GLN A 57 -10.50 3.87 -17.88
N TRP A 58 -9.46 3.98 -18.68
CA TRP A 58 -8.58 5.13 -18.67
C TRP A 58 -9.29 6.35 -19.26
N VAL A 59 -9.23 7.48 -18.55
CA VAL A 59 -9.87 8.74 -18.96
C VAL A 59 -8.91 9.92 -18.94
N GLY A 60 -7.65 9.70 -18.55
CA GLY A 60 -6.59 10.71 -18.52
C GLY A 60 -5.35 10.21 -17.76
N GLU A 61 -4.28 11.00 -17.77
CA GLU A 61 -3.06 10.72 -17.01
C GLU A 61 -3.38 10.51 -15.52
N ASN A 62 -3.03 9.34 -14.98
CA ASN A 62 -3.37 8.90 -13.62
C ASN A 62 -4.85 9.06 -13.24
N ARG A 63 -5.76 9.03 -14.23
CA ARG A 63 -7.19 9.20 -14.03
C ARG A 63 -7.95 8.10 -14.74
N PHE A 64 -8.75 7.39 -13.96
CA PHE A 64 -9.52 6.25 -14.41
C PHE A 64 -10.97 6.37 -13.93
N ALA A 65 -11.88 5.73 -14.65
CA ALA A 65 -13.25 5.52 -14.22
C ALA A 65 -13.43 4.03 -13.88
N TYR A 66 -13.83 3.74 -12.65
CA TYR A 66 -14.35 2.43 -12.28
C TYR A 66 -15.79 2.30 -12.73
N LEU A 67 -16.11 1.21 -13.41
CA LEU A 67 -17.44 0.94 -13.97
C LEU A 67 -17.90 -0.45 -13.49
N PRO A 68 -18.86 -0.56 -12.57
CA PRO A 68 -19.37 -1.87 -12.17
C PRO A 68 -20.00 -2.60 -13.37
N ASP A 69 -19.70 -3.90 -13.48
CA ASP A 69 -20.44 -4.77 -14.40
C ASP A 69 -21.92 -4.81 -13.93
N PRO A 70 -22.89 -4.59 -14.84
CA PRO A 70 -24.29 -4.48 -14.46
C PRO A 70 -24.91 -5.80 -13.97
N LYS A 71 -24.27 -6.94 -14.24
CA LYS A 71 -24.73 -8.28 -13.86
C LYS A 71 -23.84 -8.93 -12.80
N ASP A 72 -22.56 -8.56 -12.77
CA ASP A 72 -21.55 -9.20 -11.93
C ASP A 72 -20.58 -8.17 -11.31
N PRO A 73 -21.08 -7.22 -10.51
CA PRO A 73 -20.27 -6.11 -9.98
C PRO A 73 -19.21 -6.63 -9.00
N LEU A 74 -18.08 -5.92 -8.94
CA LEU A 74 -17.07 -6.14 -7.90
C LEU A 74 -17.76 -6.08 -6.53
N THR A 75 -17.61 -7.15 -5.76
CA THR A 75 -18.11 -7.20 -4.39
C THR A 75 -17.04 -7.76 -3.50
N PHE A 76 -16.78 -7.06 -2.40
CA PHE A 76 -15.98 -7.58 -1.31
C PHE A 76 -16.86 -7.89 -0.11
N VAL A 77 -16.72 -9.07 0.48
CA VAL A 77 -17.33 -9.40 1.76
C VAL A 77 -16.23 -9.52 2.80
N THR A 78 -16.28 -8.66 3.80
CA THR A 78 -15.32 -8.58 4.90
C THR A 78 -15.36 -9.82 5.80
N THR A 79 -14.38 -9.96 6.67
CA THR A 79 -14.33 -11.02 7.70
C THR A 79 -15.51 -10.97 8.68
N ASP A 80 -16.08 -9.78 8.90
CA ASP A 80 -17.28 -9.55 9.72
C ASP A 80 -18.60 -9.59 8.93
N ASN A 81 -18.57 -10.15 7.71
CA ASN A 81 -19.73 -10.37 6.82
C ASN A 81 -20.43 -9.11 6.30
N ARG A 82 -19.78 -7.95 6.34
CA ARG A 82 -20.26 -6.75 5.64
C ARG A 82 -19.97 -6.87 4.14
N ALA A 83 -20.97 -6.59 3.31
CA ALA A 83 -20.82 -6.58 1.86
C ALA A 83 -20.57 -5.15 1.37
N ILE A 84 -19.52 -4.97 0.59
CA ILE A 84 -19.12 -3.69 0.00
C ILE A 84 -19.20 -3.85 -1.52
N ILE A 85 -20.05 -3.02 -2.14
CA ILE A 85 -20.28 -3.01 -3.59
C ILE A 85 -19.98 -1.59 -4.09
N PRO A 86 -18.74 -1.33 -4.58
CA PRO A 86 -18.38 -0.04 -5.14
C PRO A 86 -19.32 0.39 -6.26
N GLN A 87 -19.65 1.69 -6.29
CA GLN A 87 -20.45 2.30 -7.36
C GLN A 87 -19.54 3.01 -8.38
N PRO A 88 -20.06 3.46 -9.53
CA PRO A 88 -19.23 4.13 -10.52
C PRO A 88 -18.55 5.37 -9.94
N MET A 89 -17.23 5.47 -10.11
CA MET A 89 -16.42 6.56 -9.56
C MET A 89 -15.19 6.87 -10.40
N TYR A 90 -14.61 8.05 -10.20
CA TYR A 90 -13.26 8.33 -10.66
C TYR A 90 -12.23 7.90 -9.61
N THR A 91 -11.09 7.39 -10.06
CA THR A 91 -10.03 6.85 -9.22
C THR A 91 -8.68 7.04 -9.92
N ASP A 92 -7.61 7.16 -9.14
CA ASP A 92 -6.22 7.10 -9.61
C ASP A 92 -5.58 5.73 -9.34
N GLY A 93 -6.35 4.78 -8.78
CA GLY A 93 -5.86 3.51 -8.27
C GLY A 93 -5.28 3.69 -6.87
N GLY A 94 -4.06 3.21 -6.65
CA GLY A 94 -3.30 3.50 -5.45
C GLY A 94 -2.45 4.76 -5.63
N SER A 95 -2.69 5.80 -4.81
CA SER A 95 -1.84 6.99 -4.74
C SER A 95 -0.49 6.69 -4.05
N ILE A 96 0.35 5.87 -4.68
CA ILE A 96 1.65 5.45 -4.16
C ILE A 96 2.75 6.42 -4.63
N PRO A 97 3.54 7.02 -3.70
CA PRO A 97 4.64 7.92 -4.05
C PRO A 97 5.60 7.30 -5.09
N PRO A 98 6.00 8.03 -6.15
CA PRO A 98 6.86 7.49 -7.21
C PRO A 98 8.16 6.84 -6.71
N ILE A 99 8.74 7.35 -5.62
CA ILE A 99 9.95 6.80 -5.02
C ILE A 99 9.76 5.38 -4.44
N LEU A 100 8.52 4.99 -4.11
CA LEU A 100 8.19 3.66 -3.60
C LEU A 100 7.78 2.70 -4.72
N GLN A 101 7.43 3.19 -5.91
CA GLN A 101 6.95 2.35 -7.02
C GLN A 101 7.91 1.28 -7.55
N PRO A 102 9.25 1.43 -7.44
CA PRO A 102 10.18 0.34 -7.76
C PRO A 102 10.10 -0.86 -6.80
N ILE A 103 9.47 -0.71 -5.62
CA ILE A 103 9.35 -1.78 -4.63
C ILE A 103 8.21 -2.72 -5.04
N PRO A 104 8.43 -4.05 -5.11
CA PRO A 104 7.36 -5.00 -5.44
C PRO A 104 6.14 -4.85 -4.53
N GLY A 105 4.95 -4.79 -5.14
CA GLY A 105 3.68 -4.54 -4.45
C GLY A 105 3.28 -3.06 -4.33
N PHE A 106 4.20 -2.12 -4.51
CA PHE A 106 3.95 -0.68 -4.38
C PHE A 106 3.66 0.01 -5.71
N SER A 107 2.86 -0.60 -6.59
CA SER A 107 2.40 0.08 -7.80
C SER A 107 0.95 0.58 -7.64
N PRO A 108 0.54 1.63 -8.39
CA PRO A 108 -0.83 2.14 -8.37
C PRO A 108 -1.91 1.12 -8.72
N TRP A 109 -1.54 -0.02 -9.31
CA TRP A 109 -2.47 -1.10 -9.66
C TRP A 109 -2.05 -2.47 -9.14
N GLY A 110 -1.02 -2.54 -8.29
CA GLY A 110 -0.47 -3.79 -7.74
C GLY A 110 -1.48 -4.59 -6.92
N TYR A 111 -2.44 -3.88 -6.30
CA TYR A 111 -3.58 -4.46 -5.59
C TYR A 111 -4.90 -3.82 -6.06
N GLY A 112 -5.08 -3.66 -7.38
CA GLY A 112 -6.19 -2.91 -7.99
C GLY A 112 -7.57 -3.05 -7.30
N PRO A 113 -8.09 -4.26 -7.03
CA PRO A 113 -9.37 -4.44 -6.34
C PRO A 113 -9.42 -3.82 -4.94
N ALA A 114 -8.30 -3.88 -4.21
CA ALA A 114 -8.18 -3.29 -2.88
C ALA A 114 -8.26 -1.76 -2.95
N TYR A 115 -7.60 -1.15 -3.93
CA TYR A 115 -7.64 0.29 -4.13
C TYR A 115 -9.03 0.79 -4.54
N ILE A 116 -9.73 0.07 -5.43
CA ILE A 116 -11.11 0.40 -5.79
C ILE A 116 -12.06 0.30 -4.60
N VAL A 117 -11.92 -0.73 -3.76
CA VAL A 117 -12.73 -0.82 -2.54
C VAL A 117 -12.41 0.35 -1.60
N HIS A 118 -11.13 0.68 -1.40
CA HIS A 118 -10.69 1.75 -0.52
C HIS A 118 -11.17 3.14 -0.98
N ASP A 119 -10.95 3.49 -2.24
CA ASP A 119 -11.37 4.75 -2.83
C ASP A 119 -12.88 4.94 -2.73
N TRP A 120 -13.65 3.87 -2.97
CA TRP A 120 -15.10 3.92 -2.82
C TRP A 120 -15.52 4.22 -1.38
N LEU A 121 -14.85 3.66 -0.37
CA LEU A 121 -15.17 3.96 1.03
C LEU A 121 -14.89 5.43 1.37
N PHE A 122 -13.81 6.00 0.84
CA PHE A 122 -13.52 7.43 0.97
C PHE A 122 -14.56 8.29 0.27
N GLU A 123 -14.95 7.92 -0.95
CA GLU A 123 -15.97 8.66 -1.69
C GLU A 123 -17.34 8.56 -1.00
N GLN A 124 -17.76 7.35 -0.62
CA GLN A 124 -19.00 7.10 0.13
C GLN A 124 -19.09 7.99 1.37
N HIS A 125 -18.03 8.00 2.18
CA HIS A 125 -17.95 8.85 3.36
C HIS A 125 -18.05 10.35 3.02
N ARG A 126 -17.17 10.84 2.16
CA ARG A 126 -17.05 12.28 1.87
C ARG A 126 -18.27 12.84 1.16
N CYS A 127 -18.91 12.03 0.32
CA CYS A 127 -20.07 12.42 -0.48
C CYS A 127 -21.40 12.21 0.26
N GLY A 128 -21.37 11.60 1.46
CA GLY A 128 -22.58 11.32 2.23
C GLY A 128 -23.53 10.36 1.52
N TYR A 129 -22.99 9.39 0.78
CA TYR A 129 -23.80 8.32 0.18
C TYR A 129 -24.41 7.42 1.26
N PRO A 130 -25.46 6.63 0.95
CA PRO A 130 -26.05 5.71 1.91
C PRO A 130 -24.99 4.83 2.58
N ASP A 131 -25.17 4.56 3.87
CA ASP A 131 -24.28 3.74 4.71
C ASP A 131 -22.87 4.33 4.98
N ALA A 132 -22.64 5.61 4.65
CA ALA A 132 -21.38 6.34 4.89
C ALA A 132 -20.93 6.38 6.36
N ASP A 133 -21.86 6.24 7.31
CA ASP A 133 -21.63 6.25 8.75
C ASP A 133 -21.31 4.86 9.32
N GLN A 134 -21.51 3.80 8.54
CA GLN A 134 -21.26 2.41 8.99
C GLN A 134 -19.79 2.00 8.90
N ILE A 135 -18.97 2.76 8.17
CA ILE A 135 -17.55 2.50 7.99
C ILE A 135 -16.77 3.66 8.62
N SER A 136 -15.98 3.33 9.65
CA SER A 136 -15.01 4.28 10.20
C SER A 136 -13.76 4.40 9.32
N PHE A 137 -12.98 5.46 9.53
CA PHE A 137 -11.65 5.59 8.91
C PHE A 137 -10.73 4.39 9.21
N ASP A 138 -10.76 3.87 10.45
CA ASP A 138 -9.92 2.73 10.81
C ASP A 138 -10.42 1.42 10.18
N ASP A 139 -11.74 1.31 9.97
CA ASP A 139 -12.34 0.24 9.19
C ASP A 139 -11.91 0.30 7.73
N SER A 140 -11.90 1.47 7.09
CA SER A 140 -11.51 1.58 5.68
C SER A 140 -10.07 1.14 5.44
N ALA A 141 -9.16 1.42 6.39
CA ALA A 141 -7.78 0.91 6.38
C ALA A 141 -7.73 -0.60 6.59
N ARG A 142 -8.43 -1.13 7.60
CA ARG A 142 -8.48 -2.57 7.86
C ARG A 142 -9.02 -3.35 6.67
N ILE A 143 -10.12 -2.87 6.08
CA ILE A 143 -10.78 -3.48 4.90
C ILE A 143 -9.82 -3.51 3.72
N LEU A 144 -9.07 -2.43 3.44
CA LEU A 144 -8.01 -2.44 2.42
C LEU A 144 -7.02 -3.59 2.65
N GLY A 145 -6.55 -3.76 3.88
CA GLY A 145 -5.70 -4.87 4.28
C GLY A 145 -6.33 -6.25 4.04
N GLU A 146 -7.61 -6.42 4.40
CA GLU A 146 -8.33 -7.69 4.19
C GLU A 146 -8.51 -8.02 2.70
N VAL A 147 -8.73 -7.03 1.83
CA VAL A 147 -8.79 -7.26 0.38
C VAL A 147 -7.42 -7.72 -0.12
N ILE A 148 -6.32 -7.07 0.30
CA ILE A 148 -4.95 -7.49 -0.07
C ILE A 148 -4.65 -8.91 0.42
N ASP A 149 -5.01 -9.24 1.66
CA ASP A 149 -4.87 -10.59 2.22
C ASP A 149 -5.66 -11.62 1.38
N THR A 150 -6.85 -11.25 0.91
CA THR A 150 -7.67 -12.09 0.01
C THR A 150 -6.96 -12.33 -1.32
N LEU A 151 -6.47 -11.27 -1.96
CA LEU A 151 -5.75 -11.36 -3.24
C LEU A 151 -4.50 -12.25 -3.14
N MET A 152 -3.73 -12.11 -2.05
CA MET A 152 -2.55 -12.94 -1.79
C MET A 152 -2.94 -14.41 -1.62
N ARG A 153 -3.95 -14.68 -0.78
CA ARG A 153 -4.42 -16.05 -0.47
C ARG A 153 -5.01 -16.77 -1.69
N GLU A 154 -5.70 -16.04 -2.55
CA GLU A 154 -6.25 -16.58 -3.80
C GLU A 154 -5.20 -16.72 -4.91
N GLY A 155 -3.94 -16.30 -4.65
CA GLY A 155 -2.84 -16.38 -5.62
C GLY A 155 -2.99 -15.42 -6.79
N MET A 156 -3.80 -14.37 -6.64
CA MET A 156 -4.00 -13.34 -7.66
C MET A 156 -2.89 -12.29 -7.67
N VAL A 157 -2.13 -12.21 -6.57
CA VAL A 157 -0.94 -11.38 -6.45
C VAL A 157 0.13 -12.17 -5.67
N PRO A 158 1.43 -11.84 -5.84
CA PRO A 158 2.49 -12.45 -5.07
C PRO A 158 2.31 -12.25 -3.56
N GLN A 159 2.75 -13.22 -2.77
CA GLN A 159 2.81 -13.11 -1.32
C GLN A 159 3.78 -11.99 -0.92
N ASN A 160 3.26 -10.96 -0.25
CA ASN A 160 4.06 -9.82 0.20
C ASN A 160 3.42 -9.16 1.44
N PRO A 161 3.50 -9.82 2.60
CA PRO A 161 2.85 -9.32 3.80
C PRO A 161 3.47 -8.01 4.31
N GLN A 162 4.73 -7.73 3.98
CA GLN A 162 5.39 -6.47 4.29
C GLN A 162 4.72 -5.31 3.53
N ALA A 163 4.51 -5.44 2.21
CA ALA A 163 3.79 -4.44 1.44
C ALA A 163 2.36 -4.26 1.96
N ARG A 164 1.65 -5.36 2.24
CA ARG A 164 0.31 -5.33 2.85
C ARG A 164 0.29 -4.52 4.16
N GLY A 165 1.20 -4.79 5.08
CA GLY A 165 1.29 -4.07 6.36
C GLY A 165 1.63 -2.60 6.21
N LEU A 166 2.57 -2.26 5.33
CA LEU A 166 2.99 -0.88 5.08
C LEU A 166 1.91 -0.06 4.36
N ILE A 167 1.19 -0.66 3.41
CA ILE A 167 0.08 -0.01 2.71
C ILE A 167 -1.04 0.30 3.72
N GLU A 168 -1.45 -0.68 4.53
CA GLU A 168 -2.45 -0.47 5.59
C GLU A 168 -1.99 0.62 6.59
N ALA A 169 -0.73 0.61 7.00
CA ALA A 169 -0.18 1.64 7.89
C ALA A 169 -0.18 3.04 7.23
N GLY A 170 0.12 3.13 5.93
CA GLY A 170 0.13 4.38 5.18
C GLY A 170 -1.25 5.05 5.14
N VAL A 171 -2.30 4.26 4.95
CA VAL A 171 -3.69 4.78 4.93
C VAL A 171 -4.24 5.06 6.32
N ARG A 172 -3.57 4.65 7.40
CA ARG A 172 -3.91 5.03 8.80
C ARG A 172 -3.29 6.36 9.25
N THR A 173 -2.48 6.99 8.40
CA THR A 173 -1.77 8.23 8.78
C THR A 173 -2.71 9.40 9.03
N SER A 174 -2.25 10.39 9.79
CA SER A 174 -2.99 11.65 9.99
C SER A 174 -3.23 12.41 8.67
N PHE A 175 -2.38 12.22 7.67
CA PHE A 175 -2.58 12.80 6.34
C PHE A 175 -3.79 12.15 5.65
N ALA A 176 -3.88 10.82 5.65
CA ALA A 176 -5.03 10.10 5.12
C ALA A 176 -6.32 10.44 5.89
N ARG A 177 -6.26 10.59 7.23
CA ARG A 177 -7.42 11.04 8.03
C ARG A 177 -7.91 12.42 7.62
N ARG A 178 -7.00 13.37 7.38
CA ARG A 178 -7.39 14.69 6.84
C ARG A 178 -8.07 14.60 5.48
N LEU A 179 -7.66 13.66 4.61
CA LEU A 179 -8.33 13.45 3.33
C LEU A 179 -9.70 12.80 3.49
N TRP A 180 -9.84 11.88 4.45
CA TRP A 180 -11.12 11.28 4.83
C TRP A 180 -12.11 12.33 5.33
N ASP A 181 -11.69 13.20 6.25
CA ASP A 181 -12.53 14.25 6.83
C ASP A 181 -12.73 15.48 5.91
N ALA A 182 -12.06 15.53 4.74
CA ALA A 182 -12.12 16.67 3.85
C ALA A 182 -13.46 16.76 3.12
N ALA A 183 -14.03 17.96 3.07
CA ALA A 183 -15.23 18.24 2.30
C ALA A 183 -15.09 17.83 0.82
N PRO A 184 -16.20 17.53 0.12
CA PRO A 184 -16.20 17.36 -1.32
C PRO A 184 -15.59 18.59 -2.02
N THR A 185 -14.65 18.34 -2.93
CA THR A 185 -14.15 19.37 -3.86
C THR A 185 -14.69 19.06 -5.25
N GLY A 186 -14.73 20.06 -6.16
CA GLY A 186 -15.56 20.04 -7.37
C GLY A 186 -15.39 18.89 -8.38
N THR A 187 -14.45 17.97 -8.19
CA THR A 187 -14.30 16.73 -8.98
C THR A 187 -14.58 15.44 -8.22
N ASN A 188 -14.63 15.47 -6.88
CA ASN A 188 -14.98 14.33 -6.04
C ASN A 188 -16.52 14.26 -5.95
N CYS A 189 -17.10 13.08 -5.77
CA CYS A 189 -18.56 12.87 -5.80
C CYS A 189 -19.19 13.01 -7.19
N GLN A 190 -18.37 13.03 -8.25
CA GLN A 190 -18.86 13.01 -9.62
C GLN A 190 -18.98 11.55 -10.09
N THR A 191 -20.19 11.11 -10.39
CA THR A 191 -20.40 9.81 -11.01
C THR A 191 -20.01 9.86 -12.50
N PRO A 192 -19.11 8.99 -12.98
CA PRO A 192 -18.79 8.91 -14.40
C PRO A 192 -20.04 8.65 -15.25
N ALA A 193 -20.15 9.35 -16.39
CA ALA A 193 -21.27 9.15 -17.33
C ALA A 193 -21.16 7.78 -18.05
N VAL A 194 -21.72 6.73 -17.43
CA VAL A 194 -21.62 5.33 -17.86
C VAL A 194 -22.07 5.12 -19.31
N ALA A 195 -23.11 5.84 -19.78
CA ALA A 195 -23.63 5.71 -21.13
C ALA A 195 -22.69 6.25 -22.21
N GLY A 196 -21.97 7.35 -21.94
CA GLY A 196 -20.97 7.91 -22.85
C GLY A 196 -19.69 7.06 -22.90
N LEU A 197 -19.28 6.56 -21.75
CA LEU A 197 -18.08 5.72 -21.61
C LEU A 197 -18.24 4.34 -22.25
N ARG A 198 -19.44 3.71 -22.14
CA ARG A 198 -19.76 2.45 -22.84
C ARG A 198 -19.92 2.63 -24.35
N LYS A 199 -20.43 3.78 -24.83
CA LYS A 199 -20.51 4.10 -26.27
C LYS A 199 -19.16 4.39 -26.92
N ALA A 200 -18.17 4.85 -26.16
CA ALA A 200 -16.79 4.96 -26.62
C ALA A 200 -16.05 3.61 -26.62
N ALA A 201 -16.60 2.60 -25.95
CA ALA A 201 -16.03 1.25 -25.81
C ALA A 201 -16.52 0.20 -26.84
N PRO A 202 -16.81 0.51 -28.12
CA PRO A 202 -16.73 -0.51 -29.16
C PRO A 202 -15.30 -0.75 -29.63
N GLU A 203 -14.38 0.21 -29.53
CA GLU A 203 -12.99 0.07 -30.05
C GLU A 203 -11.92 0.87 -29.26
N GLY A 204 -12.26 1.43 -28.09
CA GLY A 204 -11.29 2.05 -27.17
C GLY A 204 -10.74 1.07 -26.13
N PRO A 205 -9.50 1.23 -25.62
CA PRO A 205 -8.89 0.23 -24.76
C PRO A 205 -9.56 0.22 -23.39
N THR A 206 -10.38 -0.80 -23.14
CA THR A 206 -10.53 -1.32 -21.79
C THR A 206 -9.13 -1.68 -21.31
N VAL A 207 -8.61 -0.94 -20.33
CA VAL A 207 -7.22 -1.12 -19.90
C VAL A 207 -7.08 -2.40 -19.09
N VAL A 208 -8.05 -2.68 -18.21
CA VAL A 208 -8.06 -3.88 -17.38
C VAL A 208 -9.49 -4.37 -17.17
N GLN A 209 -9.73 -5.64 -17.49
CA GLN A 209 -10.88 -6.42 -17.05
C GLN A 209 -10.39 -7.66 -16.31
N ILE A 210 -10.69 -7.74 -15.01
CA ILE A 210 -10.39 -8.91 -14.18
C ILE A 210 -11.70 -9.55 -13.77
N ASP A 211 -11.84 -10.85 -14.04
CA ASP A 211 -12.99 -11.68 -13.65
C ASP A 211 -12.55 -12.56 -12.47
N PHE A 212 -13.10 -12.29 -11.28
CA PHE A 212 -12.79 -13.02 -10.05
C PHE A 212 -13.52 -14.36 -9.96
N SER A 213 -14.41 -14.69 -10.90
CA SER A 213 -15.09 -15.99 -10.96
C SER A 213 -14.21 -17.09 -11.55
N ARG A 214 -13.04 -16.76 -12.09
CA ARG A 214 -12.11 -17.72 -12.72
C ARG A 214 -10.75 -17.71 -12.00
N PRO A 215 -10.28 -18.85 -11.44
CA PRO A 215 -8.98 -18.89 -10.79
C PRO A 215 -7.88 -18.70 -11.85
N ARG A 216 -7.17 -17.56 -11.80
CA ARG A 216 -5.91 -17.38 -12.55
C ARG A 216 -4.75 -17.76 -11.64
N ARG A 217 -4.07 -18.86 -11.96
CA ARG A 217 -2.74 -19.13 -11.39
C ARG A 217 -1.75 -18.21 -12.08
N PHE A 218 -1.21 -17.24 -11.36
CA PHE A 218 0.01 -16.57 -11.81
C PHE A 218 1.14 -17.60 -11.77
N ARG A 219 1.78 -17.82 -12.93
CA ARG A 219 2.95 -18.69 -13.08
C ARG A 219 4.21 -17.87 -12.93
#